data_AF-A0A9D7TM22-F1
#
_entry.id   AF-A0A9D7TM22-F1
#
_cell.length_a   1.000
_cell.length_b   1.000
_cell.length_c   1.000
_cell.angle_alpha   90.00
_cell.angle_beta   90.00
_cell.angle_gamma   90.00
#
_symmetry.space_group_name_H-M   'P 1'
#
loop_
_entity.id
_entity.type
_entity.pdbx_description
1 polymer ?
#
loop_
_entity_poly.entity_id
_entity_poly.type
_entity_poly.pdbx_seq_one_letter_code
_entity_poly.pdbx_strand_id
1 'polypeptide(L)'
;MIHDISGQINTLKITDPIGIAGEYSIQRFNWGPPKSTPKSALTAFVDDGVDPKTDACTNILNDLTGKISFIDRGTCGLSEKALRAEMKGAIAVVICNTATGSSAGVISSGVLGEGAKLKINAYLMSNADCQKIRTNVLTGTMSVELLNKPVTCPATYDADVFYGNVPGQGDFNNGLNGWIVDNADPALNTRTTWYHSETGNPNSLFLFSSNDIASKTKCNGAAAIDLWDLQFADNPNFNTPLNRYSSSLISPPINCTGKNNVLVQFTMLHNRLNGNAQISFFDGTNWSAPRIIETKNGINTSAVSEVVSYPAPELANKQNCRVRFSVSGDFYYFLLDDVIFSDKKIVDIRVNTNWYAVSPSLRVPKDQVSEIPLLADIENIGNASASGTSLKVEFKNEAGNVISTLINSYGLVPGDSLVENKPFAQTYTPPAVPGRYTGSYIISSPDETTGTNTNNNEDFEFYITDKTFGNIWPESEIGVAYMEDIADSWVINDITKYYSAGNVYYVKKGTGYTVSNVRFGLDNTKAEVDGTGYVFADLYELKI
;
A
#
# COMPACT_ATOMS: atom_id res chain seq x y z
N MET A 1 22.69 2.52 31.03
CA MET A 1 23.72 1.64 30.44
C MET A 1 23.19 1.17 29.10
N ILE A 2 24.01 1.27 28.06
CA ILE A 2 23.66 1.02 26.66
C ILE A 2 23.33 -0.47 26.52
N HIS A 3 22.07 -0.81 26.26
CA HIS A 3 21.73 -2.16 25.80
C HIS A 3 22.00 -2.20 24.30
N ASP A 4 23.06 -2.92 23.95
CA ASP A 4 23.43 -3.31 22.59
C ASP A 4 22.19 -3.91 21.89
N ILE A 5 21.65 -3.20 20.90
CA ILE A 5 20.49 -3.65 20.13
C ILE A 5 21.04 -4.34 18.88
N SER A 6 21.34 -5.64 18.99
CA SER A 6 21.71 -6.47 17.84
C SER A 6 20.48 -6.67 16.94
N GLY A 7 20.57 -6.41 15.63
CA GLY A 7 19.53 -6.76 14.67
C GLY A 7 19.40 -8.26 14.39
N GLN A 8 18.88 -8.62 13.22
CA GLN A 8 18.51 -10.00 12.87
C GLN A 8 19.61 -11.04 13.13
N ILE A 9 19.28 -12.06 13.92
CA ILE A 9 20.06 -13.30 13.95
C ILE A 9 19.98 -13.96 12.57
N ASN A 10 21.14 -14.11 11.94
CA ASN A 10 21.31 -14.68 10.60
C ASN A 10 22.45 -15.70 10.52
N THR A 11 23.10 -15.98 11.66
CA THR A 11 24.25 -16.88 11.73
C THR A 11 24.10 -17.82 12.92
N LEU A 12 24.31 -19.11 12.66
CA LEU A 12 24.54 -20.12 13.69
C LEU A 12 26.03 -20.44 13.70
N LYS A 13 26.69 -20.17 14.82
CA LYS A 13 28.11 -20.48 15.03
C LYS A 13 28.24 -21.71 15.90
N ILE A 14 28.87 -22.75 15.39
CA ILE A 14 29.18 -23.96 16.14
C ILE A 14 30.50 -23.73 16.88
N THR A 15 30.48 -23.88 18.21
CA THR A 15 31.66 -23.70 19.07
C THR A 15 32.30 -25.03 19.47
N ASP A 16 31.51 -26.11 19.52
CA ASP A 16 31.97 -27.48 19.78
C ASP A 16 31.02 -28.50 19.11
N PRO A 17 31.51 -29.61 18.53
CA PRO A 17 32.91 -30.06 18.45
C PRO A 17 33.75 -29.32 17.41
N ILE A 18 35.05 -29.16 17.68
CA ILE A 18 35.99 -28.39 16.84
C ILE A 18 36.02 -28.84 15.37
N GLY A 19 35.76 -30.12 15.08
CA GLY A 19 35.79 -30.67 13.72
C GLY A 19 34.70 -30.13 12.78
N ILE A 20 33.63 -29.55 13.33
CA ILE A 20 32.56 -28.89 12.56
C ILE A 20 32.34 -27.43 13.02
N ALA A 21 33.22 -26.92 13.87
CA ALA A 21 33.15 -25.53 14.34
C ALA A 21 33.25 -24.57 13.15
N GLY A 22 32.43 -23.53 13.17
CA GLY A 22 32.30 -22.60 12.05
C GLY A 22 30.99 -21.83 12.08
N GLU A 23 30.87 -20.87 11.17
CA GLU A 23 29.66 -20.07 10.98
C GLU A 23 28.83 -20.64 9.83
N TYR A 24 27.53 -20.82 10.08
CA TYR A 24 26.57 -21.34 9.13
C TYR A 24 25.44 -20.32 8.96
N SER A 25 25.11 -20.00 7.72
CA SER A 25 24.02 -19.07 7.41
C SER A 25 22.67 -19.69 7.74
N ILE A 26 21.85 -18.91 8.43
CA ILE A 26 20.46 -19.24 8.75
C ILE A 26 19.57 -18.06 8.39
N GLN A 27 18.34 -18.32 8.00
CA GLN A 27 17.37 -17.27 7.73
C GLN A 27 16.24 -17.33 8.75
N ARG A 28 15.97 -16.21 9.43
CA ARG A 28 14.86 -16.13 10.37
C ARG A 28 13.53 -16.18 9.63
N PHE A 29 12.55 -16.90 10.17
CA PHE A 29 11.16 -16.75 9.76
C PHE A 29 10.57 -15.41 10.26
N ASN A 30 9.60 -14.88 9.54
CA ASN A 30 8.91 -13.62 9.83
C ASN A 30 7.78 -13.76 10.88
N TRP A 31 7.73 -14.88 11.59
CA TRP A 31 6.78 -15.15 12.67
C TRP A 31 7.50 -15.42 14.01
N GLY A 32 6.73 -15.47 15.09
CA GLY A 32 7.25 -15.45 16.46
C GLY A 32 7.70 -14.05 16.89
N PRO A 33 8.53 -13.92 17.94
CA PRO A 33 8.91 -12.63 18.50
C PRO A 33 9.57 -11.71 17.46
N PRO A 34 9.18 -10.42 17.35
CA PRO A 34 9.64 -9.52 16.29
C PRO A 34 11.15 -9.23 16.34
N LYS A 35 11.73 -9.27 17.54
CA LYS A 35 13.16 -9.13 17.79
C LYS A 35 13.79 -10.49 18.08
N SER A 36 14.92 -10.77 17.45
CA SER A 36 15.73 -11.93 17.78
C SER A 36 16.89 -11.53 18.72
N THR A 37 17.24 -12.44 19.64
CA THR A 37 18.32 -12.21 20.60
C THR A 37 19.40 -13.26 20.44
N PRO A 38 20.68 -12.88 20.58
CA PRO A 38 21.75 -13.87 20.61
C PRO A 38 21.53 -14.88 21.73
N LYS A 39 21.76 -16.16 21.43
CA LYS A 39 21.54 -17.27 22.36
C LYS A 39 22.66 -18.29 22.21
N SER A 40 23.16 -18.80 23.33
CA SER A 40 24.10 -19.91 23.34
C SER A 40 23.45 -21.10 24.05
N ALA A 41 23.47 -22.27 23.43
CA ALA A 41 22.90 -23.48 24.00
C ALA A 41 23.45 -24.74 23.35
N LEU A 42 23.19 -25.87 24.00
CA LEU A 42 23.29 -27.18 23.35
C LEU A 42 22.14 -27.36 22.36
N THR A 43 22.37 -28.26 21.42
CA THR A 43 21.41 -28.60 20.38
C THR A 43 20.82 -29.98 20.58
N ALA A 44 19.65 -30.22 20.01
CA ALA A 44 19.08 -31.56 19.90
C ALA A 44 18.18 -31.63 18.67
N PHE A 45 18.19 -32.76 17.99
CA PHE A 45 17.11 -33.08 17.05
C PHE A 45 15.85 -33.42 17.82
N VAL A 46 14.69 -33.07 17.26
CA VAL A 46 13.41 -33.58 17.74
C VAL A 46 13.31 -35.08 17.49
N ASP A 47 12.59 -35.76 18.37
CA ASP A 47 12.16 -37.15 18.20
C ASP A 47 10.68 -37.21 18.57
N ASP A 48 9.80 -37.37 17.58
CA ASP A 48 8.36 -37.54 17.78
C ASP A 48 7.92 -39.02 17.74
N GLY A 49 8.86 -39.95 17.60
CA GLY A 49 8.61 -41.39 17.63
C GLY A 49 8.00 -41.97 16.36
N VAL A 50 7.69 -41.17 15.34
CA VAL A 50 7.05 -41.61 14.08
C VAL A 50 7.97 -41.34 12.89
N ASP A 51 8.33 -42.36 12.09
CA ASP A 51 9.24 -42.14 10.96
C ASP A 51 8.62 -41.20 9.89
N PRO A 52 9.33 -40.15 9.43
CA PRO A 52 10.66 -39.70 9.90
C PRO A 52 10.60 -38.95 11.24
N LYS A 53 11.24 -39.51 12.27
CA LYS A 53 11.11 -39.07 13.68
C LYS A 53 11.52 -37.62 13.98
N THR A 54 12.31 -37.05 13.09
CA THR A 54 12.94 -35.74 13.23
C THR A 54 12.13 -34.63 12.58
N ASP A 55 10.91 -34.90 12.10
CA ASP A 55 10.09 -33.89 11.41
C ASP A 55 9.08 -33.18 12.32
N ALA A 56 8.82 -33.66 13.54
CA ALA A 56 7.86 -33.08 14.48
C ALA A 56 6.47 -32.87 13.86
N CYS A 57 6.02 -33.77 12.98
CA CYS A 57 4.65 -33.78 12.48
C CYS A 57 3.67 -34.42 13.47
N THR A 58 4.18 -35.16 14.45
CA THR A 58 3.43 -35.62 15.60
C THR A 58 4.00 -35.08 16.92
N ASN A 59 3.47 -35.53 18.05
CA ASN A 59 3.88 -35.05 19.37
C ASN A 59 5.33 -35.44 19.68
N ILE A 60 6.18 -34.42 19.88
CA ILE A 60 7.58 -34.61 20.26
C ILE A 60 7.67 -35.34 21.61
N LEU A 61 8.52 -36.36 21.69
CA LEU A 61 8.70 -37.22 22.87
C LEU A 61 9.89 -36.78 23.72
N ASN A 62 10.97 -36.27 23.10
CA ASN A 62 12.19 -35.91 23.81
C ASN A 62 12.14 -34.50 24.44
N ASP A 63 12.98 -34.29 25.47
CA ASP A 63 13.11 -33.01 26.18
C ASP A 63 14.06 -32.04 25.46
N LEU A 64 13.54 -30.85 25.16
CA LEU A 64 14.23 -29.77 24.47
C LEU A 64 14.47 -28.56 25.38
N THR A 65 14.20 -28.68 26.68
CA THR A 65 14.33 -27.60 27.66
C THR A 65 15.70 -26.93 27.59
N GLY A 66 15.72 -25.64 27.27
CA GLY A 66 16.94 -24.83 27.20
C GLY A 66 17.80 -25.07 25.95
N LYS A 67 17.36 -25.90 24.99
CA LYS A 67 18.12 -26.27 23.80
C LYS A 67 17.68 -25.51 22.56
N ILE A 68 18.59 -25.40 21.58
CA ILE A 68 18.25 -25.01 20.21
C ILE A 68 17.87 -26.28 19.45
N SER A 69 16.59 -26.38 19.10
CA SER A 69 16.02 -27.57 18.48
C SER A 69 16.27 -27.61 16.98
N PHE A 70 16.65 -28.77 16.44
CA PHE A 70 16.74 -29.03 15.01
C PHE A 70 15.59 -29.91 14.53
N ILE A 71 14.97 -29.54 13.42
CA ILE A 71 13.79 -30.22 12.87
C ILE A 71 13.96 -30.39 11.37
N ASP A 72 13.73 -31.59 10.85
CA ASP A 72 13.67 -31.79 9.41
C ASP A 72 12.37 -31.22 8.82
N ARG A 73 12.50 -30.52 7.70
CA ARG A 73 11.33 -30.12 6.92
C ARG A 73 10.59 -31.37 6.44
N GLY A 74 9.31 -31.46 6.78
CA GLY A 74 8.42 -32.58 6.45
C GLY A 74 7.14 -32.09 5.78
N THR A 75 6.08 -32.88 5.88
CA THR A 75 4.79 -32.64 5.20
C THR A 75 3.85 -31.69 5.95
N CYS A 76 4.00 -31.57 7.28
CA CYS A 76 3.22 -30.64 8.11
C CYS A 76 3.80 -29.20 8.10
N GLY A 77 3.03 -28.26 8.64
CA GLY A 77 3.35 -26.83 8.63
C GLY A 77 4.63 -26.47 9.40
N LEU A 78 5.40 -25.51 8.90
CA LEU A 78 6.67 -25.08 9.52
C LEU A 78 6.47 -24.42 10.89
N SER A 79 5.42 -23.59 11.03
CA SER A 79 5.06 -22.94 12.28
C SER A 79 4.59 -23.95 13.34
N GLU A 80 3.85 -24.97 12.91
CA GLU A 80 3.37 -26.06 13.78
C GLU A 80 4.53 -26.87 14.36
N LYS A 81 5.54 -27.20 13.54
CA LYS A 81 6.78 -27.85 13.98
C LYS A 81 7.48 -27.05 15.08
N ALA A 82 7.63 -25.74 14.86
CA ALA A 82 8.25 -24.86 15.83
C ALA A 82 7.44 -24.75 17.13
N LEU A 83 6.11 -24.71 17.05
CA LEU A 83 5.25 -24.67 18.24
C LEU A 83 5.42 -25.94 19.09
N ARG A 84 5.42 -27.11 18.47
CA ARG A 84 5.62 -28.37 19.21
C ARG A 84 6.97 -28.40 19.92
N ALA A 85 8.03 -27.89 19.28
CA ALA A 85 9.34 -27.79 19.91
C ALA A 85 9.37 -26.78 21.07
N GLU A 86 8.70 -25.63 20.91
CA GLU A 86 8.51 -24.66 21.99
C GLU A 86 7.78 -25.28 23.20
N MET A 87 6.72 -26.06 22.97
CA MET A 87 5.99 -26.76 24.02
C MET A 87 6.85 -27.80 24.77
N LYS A 88 7.99 -28.20 24.22
CA LYS A 88 8.99 -29.08 24.84
C LYS A 88 10.18 -28.33 25.42
N GLY A 89 10.09 -27.00 25.52
CA GLY A 89 11.06 -26.14 26.20
C GLY A 89 12.22 -25.65 25.33
N ALA A 90 12.17 -25.84 24.00
CA ALA A 90 13.17 -25.28 23.10
C ALA A 90 13.21 -23.75 23.22
N ILE A 91 14.41 -23.16 23.12
CA ILE A 91 14.60 -21.70 23.22
C ILE A 91 14.79 -21.01 21.86
N ALA A 92 14.98 -21.81 20.81
CA ALA A 92 14.93 -21.45 19.39
C ALA A 92 14.84 -22.73 18.55
N VAL A 93 14.43 -22.60 17.28
CA VAL A 93 14.28 -23.74 16.35
C VAL A 93 15.05 -23.48 15.07
N VAL A 94 15.78 -24.47 14.58
CA VAL A 94 16.41 -24.48 13.26
C VAL A 94 15.76 -25.59 12.43
N ILE A 95 15.03 -25.19 11.40
CA ILE A 95 14.43 -26.10 10.44
C ILE A 95 15.46 -26.40 9.34
N CYS A 96 15.77 -27.67 9.16
CA CYS A 96 16.60 -28.18 8.09
C CYS A 96 15.78 -28.31 6.81
N ASN A 97 16.13 -27.53 5.79
CA ASN A 97 15.43 -27.56 4.51
C ASN A 97 15.67 -28.90 3.79
N THR A 98 14.72 -29.32 2.94
CA THR A 98 14.78 -30.59 2.19
C THR A 98 14.92 -30.42 0.68
N ALA A 99 14.77 -29.22 0.13
CA ALA A 99 15.06 -28.95 -1.28
C ALA A 99 16.59 -28.98 -1.52
N THR A 100 17.08 -30.02 -2.18
CA THR A 100 18.49 -30.13 -2.59
C THR A 100 18.85 -28.94 -3.49
N GLY A 101 19.85 -28.15 -3.10
CA GLY A 101 20.38 -27.03 -3.91
C GLY A 101 19.75 -25.66 -3.65
N SER A 102 18.74 -25.53 -2.78
CA SER A 102 18.20 -24.22 -2.38
C SER A 102 19.02 -23.62 -1.24
N SER A 103 19.46 -22.37 -1.39
CA SER A 103 19.99 -21.57 -0.28
C SER A 103 18.93 -21.37 0.80
N ALA A 104 19.32 -20.91 1.99
CA ALA A 104 18.37 -20.54 3.04
C ALA A 104 17.32 -19.49 2.57
N GLY A 105 17.60 -18.79 1.45
CA GLY A 105 16.87 -17.67 0.86
C GLY A 105 15.42 -17.89 0.40
N VAL A 106 14.94 -19.13 0.28
CA VAL A 106 13.60 -19.41 -0.27
C VAL A 106 12.64 -19.79 0.86
N ILE A 107 12.03 -18.77 1.48
CA ILE A 107 10.91 -18.98 2.40
C ILE A 107 9.62 -18.64 1.66
N SER A 108 8.87 -19.66 1.23
CA SER A 108 7.42 -19.48 1.08
C SER A 108 6.87 -19.38 2.50
N SER A 109 6.38 -18.19 2.87
CA SER A 109 5.63 -17.95 4.10
C SER A 109 4.63 -19.09 4.32
N GLY A 110 4.94 -20.00 5.24
CA GLY A 110 4.04 -21.09 5.60
C GLY A 110 2.77 -20.52 6.23
N VAL A 111 1.63 -21.12 5.92
CA VAL A 111 0.32 -20.76 6.49
C VAL A 111 0.43 -20.65 8.00
N LEU A 112 0.01 -19.51 8.55
CA LEU A 112 0.38 -19.10 9.90
C LEU A 112 -0.14 -20.07 10.96
N GLY A 113 -1.40 -20.49 10.97
CA GLY A 113 -1.94 -21.32 12.05
C GLY A 113 -1.41 -20.90 13.43
N GLU A 114 -0.50 -21.70 13.97
CA GLU A 114 0.16 -21.55 15.27
C GLU A 114 1.33 -20.55 15.37
N GLY A 115 1.82 -20.01 14.25
CA GLY A 115 3.02 -19.17 14.18
C GLY A 115 2.92 -17.84 14.93
N ALA A 116 1.70 -17.28 15.04
CA ALA A 116 1.42 -16.09 15.83
C ALA A 116 1.46 -16.35 17.35
N LYS A 117 1.41 -17.62 17.79
CA LYS A 117 1.47 -17.98 19.21
C LYS A 117 2.89 -18.22 19.72
N LEU A 118 3.88 -18.23 18.82
CA LEU A 118 5.26 -18.56 19.16
C LEU A 118 5.93 -17.45 19.96
N LYS A 119 6.63 -17.88 20.99
CA LYS A 119 7.45 -17.08 21.92
C LYS A 119 8.95 -17.26 21.67
N ILE A 120 9.34 -18.13 20.74
CA ILE A 120 10.72 -18.33 20.30
C ILE A 120 10.89 -18.01 18.81
N ASN A 121 12.10 -17.60 18.41
CA ASN A 121 12.43 -17.44 17.00
C ASN A 121 12.76 -18.79 16.35
N ALA A 122 12.31 -18.96 15.12
CA ALA A 122 12.68 -20.08 14.27
C ALA A 122 13.50 -19.59 13.07
N TYR A 123 14.34 -20.49 12.57
CA TYR A 123 15.26 -20.23 11.47
C TYR A 123 15.21 -21.38 10.46
N LEU A 124 15.51 -21.07 9.20
CA LEU A 124 15.72 -22.04 8.14
C LEU A 124 17.22 -22.15 7.85
N MET A 125 17.73 -23.39 7.78
CA MET A 125 19.08 -23.70 7.35
C MET A 125 19.05 -24.48 6.04
N SER A 126 20.07 -24.30 5.19
CA SER A 126 20.20 -25.04 3.93
C SER A 126 20.29 -26.55 4.20
N ASN A 127 19.80 -27.38 3.25
CA ASN A 127 19.95 -28.84 3.37
C ASN A 127 21.43 -29.24 3.48
N ALA A 128 22.29 -28.62 2.66
CA ALA A 128 23.71 -28.93 2.61
C ALA A 128 24.41 -28.70 3.96
N ASP A 129 24.11 -27.59 4.64
CA ASP A 129 24.69 -27.31 5.95
C ASP A 129 24.11 -28.21 7.03
N CYS A 130 22.80 -28.46 7.02
CA CYS A 130 22.19 -29.41 7.93
C CYS A 130 22.80 -30.81 7.83
N GLN A 131 23.08 -31.31 6.62
CA GLN A 131 23.72 -32.62 6.47
C GLN A 131 25.14 -32.67 7.05
N LYS A 132 25.93 -31.58 6.94
CA LYS A 132 27.29 -31.52 7.52
C LYS A 132 27.29 -31.70 9.03
N ILE A 133 26.28 -31.15 9.71
CA ILE A 133 26.23 -31.09 11.18
C ILE A 133 25.32 -32.15 11.80
N ARG A 134 24.54 -32.87 10.97
CA ARG A 134 23.46 -33.77 11.38
C ARG A 134 23.87 -34.77 12.47
N THR A 135 24.94 -35.52 12.25
CA THR A 135 25.39 -36.56 13.20
C THR A 135 25.72 -35.98 14.58
N ASN A 136 26.29 -34.77 14.64
CA ASN A 136 26.65 -34.11 15.90
C ASN A 136 25.44 -33.54 16.64
N VAL A 137 24.41 -33.11 15.91
CA VAL A 137 23.14 -32.69 16.51
C VAL A 137 22.39 -33.91 17.06
N LEU A 138 22.42 -35.05 16.35
CA LEU A 138 21.77 -36.30 16.80
C LEU A 138 22.39 -36.85 18.09
N THR A 139 23.69 -36.63 18.33
CA THR A 139 24.34 -37.00 19.60
C THR A 139 24.02 -36.02 20.73
N GLY A 140 23.43 -34.85 20.44
CA GLY A 140 23.01 -33.86 21.43
C GLY A 140 24.15 -33.13 22.15
N THR A 141 25.38 -33.23 21.63
CA THR A 141 26.60 -32.69 22.26
C THR A 141 27.07 -31.39 21.64
N MET A 142 26.47 -30.95 20.53
CA MET A 142 26.92 -29.78 19.80
C MET A 142 26.48 -28.48 20.50
N SER A 143 27.45 -27.61 20.79
CA SER A 143 27.27 -26.28 21.39
C SER A 143 27.29 -25.22 20.30
N VAL A 144 26.31 -24.32 20.34
CA VAL A 144 26.15 -23.28 19.31
C VAL A 144 25.84 -21.91 19.90
N GLU A 145 26.12 -20.88 19.11
CA GLU A 145 25.74 -19.48 19.33
C GLU A 145 24.91 -19.01 18.14
N LEU A 146 23.70 -18.52 18.40
CA LEU A 146 22.91 -17.75 17.44
C LEU A 146 23.39 -16.31 17.51
N LEU A 147 23.88 -15.78 16.38
CA LEU A 147 24.50 -14.47 16.29
C LEU A 147 23.92 -13.66 15.14
N ASN A 148 23.89 -12.33 15.34
CA ASN A 148 23.75 -11.39 14.24
C ASN A 148 25.14 -11.16 13.66
N LYS A 149 25.28 -11.47 12.38
CA LYS A 149 26.37 -10.98 11.56
C LYS A 149 25.90 -9.74 10.80
N PRO A 150 26.42 -8.55 11.10
CA PRO A 150 25.95 -7.32 10.49
C PRO A 150 25.92 -7.42 8.97
N VAL A 151 24.76 -7.11 8.38
CA VAL A 151 24.59 -7.01 6.93
C VAL A 151 24.75 -5.55 6.54
N THR A 152 25.59 -5.28 5.54
CA THR A 152 25.70 -3.94 4.98
C THR A 152 24.71 -3.80 3.83
N CYS A 153 23.82 -2.82 3.94
CA CYS A 153 22.86 -2.46 2.91
C CYS A 153 23.38 -1.20 2.20
N PRO A 154 24.11 -1.32 1.07
CA PRO A 154 24.64 -0.14 0.39
C PRO A 154 23.48 0.66 -0.21
N ALA A 155 23.26 1.86 0.31
CA ALA A 155 22.35 2.84 -0.25
C ALA A 155 23.12 4.08 -0.71
N THR A 156 22.69 4.64 -1.83
CA THR A 156 23.20 5.92 -2.35
C THR A 156 22.10 6.96 -2.26
N TYR A 157 22.46 8.14 -1.76
CA TYR A 157 21.54 9.26 -1.56
C TYR A 157 21.99 10.44 -2.42
N ASP A 158 21.03 11.24 -2.88
CA ASP A 158 21.29 12.49 -3.59
C ASP A 158 21.99 13.48 -2.65
N ALA A 159 22.76 14.41 -3.22
CA ALA A 159 23.54 15.39 -2.45
C ALA A 159 22.68 16.39 -1.65
N ASP A 160 21.39 16.50 -1.98
CA ASP A 160 20.41 17.35 -1.30
C ASP A 160 19.78 16.67 -0.08
N VAL A 161 20.00 15.37 0.14
CA VAL A 161 19.55 14.63 1.33
C VAL A 161 20.35 15.07 2.55
N PHE A 162 19.66 15.58 3.56
CA PHE A 162 20.28 16.09 4.80
C PHE A 162 19.87 15.30 6.06
N TYR A 163 18.92 14.38 5.95
CA TYR A 163 18.59 13.39 6.98
C TYR A 163 18.20 12.08 6.31
N GLY A 164 18.54 10.96 6.95
CA GLY A 164 18.20 9.63 6.47
C GLY A 164 19.30 8.97 5.63
N ASN A 165 20.41 9.67 5.43
CA ASN A 165 21.61 9.18 4.75
C ASN A 165 22.66 8.58 5.70
N VAL A 166 22.38 8.52 7.01
CA VAL A 166 23.23 7.93 8.03
C VAL A 166 22.50 6.73 8.63
N PRO A 167 23.15 5.57 8.78
CA PRO A 167 22.50 4.41 9.38
C PRO A 167 21.89 4.71 10.75
N GLY A 168 20.65 4.29 10.92
CA GLY A 168 19.80 4.57 12.07
C GLY A 168 18.89 5.81 11.91
N GLN A 169 19.09 6.62 10.87
CA GLN A 169 18.19 7.73 10.55
C GLN A 169 17.13 7.26 9.56
N GLY A 170 15.93 6.93 10.03
CA GLY A 170 14.78 6.63 9.16
C GLY A 170 14.87 5.33 8.33
N ASP A 171 16.04 4.73 8.21
CA ASP A 171 16.30 3.38 7.65
C ASP A 171 16.08 2.26 8.68
N PHE A 172 15.71 2.63 9.91
CA PHE A 172 15.46 1.74 11.04
C PHE A 172 16.53 0.67 11.28
N ASN A 173 17.80 0.96 10.97
CA ASN A 173 18.87 -0.01 11.15
C ASN A 173 18.94 -0.49 12.61
N ASN A 174 18.67 -1.78 12.82
CA ASN A 174 18.68 -2.45 14.13
C ASN A 174 17.75 -1.82 15.18
N GLY A 175 16.69 -1.09 14.80
CA GLY A 175 15.71 -0.60 15.75
C GLY A 175 14.95 0.65 15.32
N LEU A 176 14.09 1.13 16.22
CA LEU A 176 13.36 2.40 16.01
C LEU A 176 14.23 3.64 16.29
N ASN A 177 15.47 3.51 16.75
CA ASN A 177 16.49 4.58 16.72
C ASN A 177 16.04 5.97 17.22
N GLY A 178 15.33 6.01 18.34
CA GLY A 178 14.86 7.25 18.97
C GLY A 178 13.55 7.80 18.40
N TRP A 179 12.95 7.11 17.43
CA TRP A 179 11.56 7.35 17.06
C TRP A 179 10.64 7.00 18.23
N ILE A 180 9.64 7.85 18.44
CA ILE A 180 8.72 7.77 19.58
C ILE A 180 7.44 7.12 19.11
N VAL A 181 7.01 6.09 19.83
CA VAL A 181 5.67 5.52 19.68
C VAL A 181 4.71 6.33 20.54
N ASP A 182 3.71 6.94 19.89
CA ASP A 182 2.67 7.74 20.52
C ASP A 182 1.31 7.09 20.26
N ASN A 183 0.77 6.44 21.28
CA ASN A 183 -0.52 5.77 21.17
C ASN A 183 -1.65 6.75 21.50
N ALA A 184 -2.62 6.88 20.60
CA ALA A 184 -3.78 7.74 20.83
C ALA A 184 -4.68 7.18 21.95
N ASP A 185 -4.73 5.85 22.09
CA ASP A 185 -5.40 5.18 23.20
C ASP A 185 -4.39 4.80 24.30
N PRO A 186 -4.51 5.33 25.52
CA PRO A 186 -3.66 4.96 26.65
C PRO A 186 -3.65 3.46 26.98
N ALA A 187 -4.71 2.71 26.63
CA ALA A 187 -4.76 1.26 26.83
C ALA A 187 -3.69 0.51 26.01
N LEU A 188 -3.17 1.12 24.94
CA LEU A 188 -2.12 0.56 24.10
C LEU A 188 -0.70 0.83 24.63
N ASN A 189 -0.52 1.67 25.66
CA ASN A 189 0.80 2.04 26.18
C ASN A 189 1.58 0.89 26.83
N THR A 190 0.92 -0.20 27.20
CA THR A 190 1.55 -1.42 27.70
C THR A 190 1.77 -2.46 26.60
N ARG A 191 1.38 -2.17 25.36
CA ARG A 191 1.44 -3.07 24.21
C ARG A 191 2.51 -2.58 23.22
N THR A 192 3.01 -3.51 22.42
CA THR A 192 3.85 -3.17 21.26
C THR A 192 2.92 -2.88 20.08
N THR A 193 2.80 -1.61 19.70
CA THR A 193 2.02 -1.18 18.54
C THR A 193 2.93 -1.02 17.32
N TRP A 194 3.99 -0.23 17.47
CA TRP A 194 5.07 -0.12 16.49
C TRP A 194 6.29 -0.92 16.96
N TYR A 195 6.91 -1.64 16.03
CA TYR A 195 8.11 -2.44 16.27
C TYR A 195 9.09 -2.34 15.09
N HIS A 196 10.34 -2.71 15.36
CA HIS A 196 11.32 -2.95 14.31
C HIS A 196 11.13 -4.36 13.77
N SER A 197 10.76 -4.48 12.50
CA SER A 197 10.77 -5.73 11.76
C SER A 197 12.16 -5.95 11.18
N GLU A 198 12.90 -6.89 11.76
CA GLU A 198 14.24 -7.24 11.29
C GLU A 198 14.27 -7.81 9.85
N THR A 199 13.12 -8.26 9.33
CA THR A 199 13.04 -8.86 7.99
C THR A 199 12.45 -7.92 6.94
N GLY A 200 11.96 -6.73 7.31
CA GLY A 200 11.20 -5.87 6.42
C GLY A 200 9.85 -6.47 5.98
N ASN A 201 9.27 -7.36 6.78
CA ASN A 201 7.93 -7.93 6.59
C ASN A 201 7.06 -7.69 7.84
N PRO A 202 5.74 -7.56 7.70
CA PRO A 202 4.85 -7.61 8.86
C PRO A 202 4.93 -8.99 9.54
N ASN A 203 4.59 -9.04 10.82
CA ASN A 203 4.41 -10.30 11.57
C ASN A 203 3.22 -11.11 11.01
N SER A 204 2.18 -10.41 10.56
CA SER A 204 1.00 -11.02 9.94
C SER A 204 1.29 -11.46 8.51
N LEU A 205 0.84 -12.67 8.19
CA LEU A 205 0.87 -13.25 6.85
C LEU A 205 -0.55 -13.63 6.46
N PHE A 206 -1.30 -12.66 5.98
CA PHE A 206 -2.42 -12.97 5.10
C PHE A 206 -1.87 -13.48 3.77
N LEU A 207 -2.59 -14.39 3.13
CA LEU A 207 -2.25 -15.05 1.85
C LEU A 207 -2.36 -14.08 0.67
N PHE A 208 -1.67 -12.94 0.76
CA PHE A 208 -1.44 -12.06 -0.36
C PHE A 208 -0.12 -12.42 -1.03
N SER A 209 -0.02 -12.08 -2.31
CA SER A 209 1.10 -12.49 -3.17
C SER A 209 2.45 -11.89 -2.76
N SER A 210 2.46 -10.79 -1.98
CA SER A 210 3.65 -10.16 -1.42
C SER A 210 3.35 -9.39 -0.13
N ASN A 211 4.22 -9.56 0.87
CA ASN A 211 4.22 -8.80 2.13
C ASN A 211 5.60 -8.13 2.35
N ASP A 212 6.30 -7.82 1.27
CA ASP A 212 7.68 -7.33 1.29
C ASP A 212 7.74 -5.82 1.04
N ILE A 213 8.31 -5.05 1.98
CA ILE A 213 8.51 -3.60 1.78
C ILE A 213 9.52 -3.30 0.69
N ALA A 214 10.36 -4.25 0.27
CA ALA A 214 11.30 -4.12 -0.85
C ALA A 214 12.11 -2.80 -0.87
N SER A 215 12.39 -2.23 0.31
CA SER A 215 13.16 -1.00 0.48
C SER A 215 14.63 -1.21 0.12
N LYS A 216 15.36 -0.11 -0.14
CA LYS A 216 16.78 -0.20 -0.50
C LYS A 216 17.60 -0.75 0.64
N THR A 217 17.22 -0.39 1.87
CA THR A 217 17.92 -0.81 3.07
C THR A 217 17.32 -2.00 3.79
N LYS A 218 16.26 -2.65 3.27
CA LYS A 218 15.50 -3.75 3.90
C LYS A 218 16.31 -4.73 4.76
N CYS A 219 17.53 -5.09 4.36
CA CYS A 219 18.40 -5.97 5.14
C CYS A 219 18.78 -5.45 6.55
N ASN A 220 18.52 -4.19 6.89
CA ASN A 220 18.69 -3.62 8.22
C ASN A 220 17.35 -3.57 9.02
N GLY A 221 16.25 -3.97 8.38
CA GLY A 221 14.89 -4.02 8.89
C GLY A 221 14.01 -2.87 8.41
N ALA A 222 12.87 -2.67 9.09
CA ALA A 222 11.90 -1.61 8.82
C ALA A 222 11.09 -1.32 10.10
N ALA A 223 10.45 -0.15 10.19
CA ALA A 223 9.42 0.07 11.20
C ALA A 223 8.09 -0.53 10.73
N ALA A 224 7.34 -1.17 11.63
CA ALA A 224 6.09 -1.82 11.31
C ALA A 224 5.06 -1.60 12.41
N ILE A 225 3.81 -1.41 12.02
CA ILE A 225 2.63 -1.61 12.86
C ILE A 225 1.75 -2.67 12.20
N ASP A 226 1.24 -3.59 13.02
CA ASP A 226 0.44 -4.72 12.57
C ASP A 226 -0.85 -4.80 13.38
N LEU A 227 -1.95 -4.33 12.78
CA LEU A 227 -3.25 -4.28 13.41
C LEU A 227 -3.87 -5.66 13.53
N TRP A 228 -3.52 -6.57 12.62
CA TRP A 228 -3.94 -7.97 12.72
C TRP A 228 -3.37 -8.63 13.97
N ASP A 229 -2.09 -8.40 14.25
CA ASP A 229 -1.42 -8.94 15.45
C ASP A 229 -2.05 -8.40 16.74
N LEU A 230 -2.40 -7.10 16.77
CA LEU A 230 -3.13 -6.51 17.88
C LEU A 230 -4.53 -7.12 18.05
N GLN A 231 -5.23 -7.34 16.94
CA GLN A 231 -6.54 -7.96 16.92
C GLN A 231 -6.46 -9.42 17.40
N PHE A 232 -5.40 -10.16 17.04
CA PHE A 232 -5.19 -11.58 17.39
C PHE A 232 -4.85 -11.73 18.85
N ALA A 233 -4.01 -10.84 19.38
CA ALA A 233 -3.69 -10.77 20.79
C ALA A 233 -4.93 -10.48 21.66
N ASP A 234 -5.90 -9.70 21.15
CA ASP A 234 -7.15 -9.45 21.87
C ASP A 234 -8.10 -10.66 21.80
N ASN A 235 -8.28 -11.24 20.61
CA ASN A 235 -9.11 -12.41 20.41
C ASN A 235 -8.67 -13.20 19.16
N PRO A 236 -8.14 -14.43 19.32
CA PRO A 236 -7.74 -15.29 18.20
C PRO A 236 -8.89 -15.69 17.26
N ASN A 237 -10.13 -15.65 17.76
CA ASN A 237 -11.36 -15.93 17.00
C ASN A 237 -12.09 -14.62 16.73
N PHE A 238 -11.58 -13.83 15.80
CA PHE A 238 -12.10 -12.51 15.46
C PHE A 238 -13.62 -12.50 15.27
N ASN A 239 -14.29 -11.54 15.89
CA ASN A 239 -15.72 -11.30 15.69
C ASN A 239 -15.91 -9.90 15.14
N THR A 240 -16.86 -9.72 14.23
CA THR A 240 -17.28 -8.39 13.76
C THR A 240 -18.27 -7.77 14.75
N PRO A 241 -18.19 -6.45 15.04
CA PRO A 241 -17.24 -5.49 14.49
C PRO A 241 -15.83 -5.66 15.08
N LEU A 242 -14.81 -5.46 14.23
CA LEU A 242 -13.41 -5.51 14.63
C LEU A 242 -13.05 -4.31 15.52
N ASN A 243 -12.07 -4.51 16.40
CA ASN A 243 -11.52 -3.45 17.24
C ASN A 243 -10.73 -2.46 16.38
N ARG A 244 -10.87 -1.16 16.66
CA ARG A 244 -10.03 -0.13 16.03
C ARG A 244 -8.89 0.24 16.96
N TYR A 245 -7.70 0.34 16.38
CA TYR A 245 -6.48 0.76 17.05
C TYR A 245 -5.97 2.04 16.41
N SER A 246 -5.38 2.92 17.23
CA SER A 246 -4.77 4.15 16.76
C SER A 246 -3.43 4.39 17.44
N SER A 247 -2.38 4.48 16.64
CA SER A 247 -1.00 4.67 17.11
C SER A 247 -0.17 5.39 16.08
N SER A 248 0.84 6.11 16.55
CA SER A 248 1.72 6.92 15.72
C SER A 248 3.20 6.63 15.99
N LEU A 249 4.02 6.81 14.96
CA LEU A 249 5.47 6.81 15.02
C LEU A 249 5.99 8.21 14.68
N ILE A 250 6.73 8.82 15.60
CA ILE A 250 7.19 10.21 15.52
C ILE A 250 8.71 10.24 15.44
N SER A 251 9.26 10.98 14.48
CA SER A 251 10.71 11.08 14.31
C SER A 251 11.40 11.77 15.50
N PRO A 252 12.70 11.51 15.70
CA PRO A 252 13.56 12.42 16.45
C PRO A 252 13.52 13.85 15.88
N PRO A 253 13.95 14.88 16.65
CA PRO A 253 14.20 16.21 16.12
C PRO A 253 15.17 16.19 14.93
N ILE A 254 14.81 16.89 13.86
CA ILE A 254 15.63 17.08 12.66
C ILE A 254 15.88 18.58 12.47
N ASN A 255 17.12 18.95 12.16
CA ASN A 255 17.48 20.35 11.91
C ASN A 255 17.29 20.70 10.43
N CYS A 256 16.26 21.50 10.12
CA CYS A 256 15.99 22.02 8.78
C CYS A 256 16.44 23.50 8.60
N THR A 257 17.25 24.05 9.50
CA THR A 257 17.77 25.41 9.34
C THR A 257 18.56 25.54 8.04
N GLY A 258 18.24 26.56 7.24
CA GLY A 258 18.86 26.79 5.93
C GLY A 258 18.33 25.91 4.80
N LYS A 259 17.28 25.11 5.05
CA LYS A 259 16.59 24.29 4.04
C LYS A 259 15.29 24.96 3.63
N ASN A 260 15.08 25.15 2.34
CA ASN A 260 13.96 25.95 1.83
C ASN A 260 12.87 25.10 1.17
N ASN A 261 13.24 23.97 0.58
CA ASN A 261 12.34 23.08 -0.17
C ASN A 261 12.36 21.70 0.48
N VAL A 262 11.96 21.63 1.75
CA VAL A 262 11.99 20.37 2.50
C VAL A 262 11.01 19.38 1.86
N LEU A 263 11.54 18.23 1.47
CA LEU A 263 10.80 17.11 0.93
C LEU A 263 11.07 15.89 1.80
N VAL A 264 10.02 15.22 2.24
CA VAL A 264 10.09 13.96 2.98
C VAL A 264 9.75 12.82 2.03
N GLN A 265 10.66 11.87 1.87
CA GLN A 265 10.45 10.66 1.08
C GLN A 265 10.64 9.44 1.97
N PHE A 266 9.87 8.38 1.72
CA PHE A 266 10.00 7.12 2.44
C PHE A 266 9.51 5.98 1.56
N THR A 267 10.01 4.78 1.84
CA THR A 267 9.45 3.53 1.32
C THR A 267 8.39 3.04 2.28
N MET A 268 7.27 2.55 1.75
CA MET A 268 6.19 2.00 2.55
C MET A 268 5.62 0.71 1.94
N LEU A 269 4.96 -0.07 2.80
CA LEU A 269 4.07 -1.14 2.42
C LEU A 269 2.81 -1.02 3.26
N HIS A 270 1.66 -0.78 2.63
CA HIS A 270 0.40 -0.55 3.36
C HIS A 270 -0.70 -1.46 2.83
N ASN A 271 -1.33 -2.21 3.74
CA ASN A 271 -2.61 -2.85 3.48
C ASN A 271 -3.61 -2.41 4.54
N ARG A 272 -4.89 -2.35 4.17
CA ARG A 272 -5.95 -1.85 5.05
C ARG A 272 -7.29 -2.50 4.76
N LEU A 273 -8.10 -2.61 5.81
CA LEU A 273 -9.52 -2.94 5.71
C LEU A 273 -10.34 -1.66 5.94
N ASN A 274 -10.36 -1.13 7.17
CA ASN A 274 -10.96 0.18 7.47
C ASN A 274 -9.93 1.16 8.04
N GLY A 275 -10.01 2.42 7.60
CA GLY A 275 -9.06 3.47 8.00
C GLY A 275 -7.87 3.59 7.04
N ASN A 276 -6.95 4.51 7.34
CA ASN A 276 -5.79 4.81 6.51
C ASN A 276 -4.57 5.16 7.37
N ALA A 277 -3.38 5.02 6.80
CA ALA A 277 -2.18 5.70 7.30
C ALA A 277 -2.24 7.20 6.97
N GLN A 278 -1.65 8.02 7.83
CA GLN A 278 -1.62 9.48 7.71
C GLN A 278 -0.22 10.02 8.03
N ILE A 279 0.14 11.13 7.41
CA ILE A 279 1.39 11.87 7.66
C ILE A 279 1.08 13.29 8.15
N SER A 280 1.88 13.79 9.10
CA SER A 280 1.86 15.18 9.54
C SER A 280 3.25 15.65 9.94
N PHE A 281 3.45 16.97 9.95
CA PHE A 281 4.75 17.60 10.13
C PHE A 281 4.72 18.57 11.32
N PHE A 282 5.75 18.54 12.14
CA PHE A 282 5.91 19.42 13.29
C PHE A 282 6.96 20.48 12.98
N ASP A 283 6.57 21.75 13.04
CA ASP A 283 7.45 22.89 12.68
C ASP A 283 8.32 23.39 13.86
N GLY A 284 8.34 22.66 14.97
CA GLY A 284 8.95 23.06 16.22
C GLY A 284 7.95 23.63 17.24
N THR A 285 6.75 24.01 16.80
CA THR A 285 5.70 24.57 17.66
C THR A 285 4.36 23.85 17.49
N ASN A 286 3.91 23.64 16.25
CA ASN A 286 2.61 23.06 15.94
C ASN A 286 2.73 21.89 14.95
N TRP A 287 1.79 20.97 15.03
CA TRP A 287 1.59 19.95 14.01
C TRP A 287 0.72 20.50 12.88
N SER A 288 1.11 20.20 11.63
CA SER A 288 0.25 20.37 10.47
C SER A 288 -1.02 19.50 10.58
N ALA A 289 -2.04 19.84 9.79
CA ALA A 289 -3.16 18.93 9.59
C ALA A 289 -2.66 17.59 9.01
N PRO A 290 -3.19 16.44 9.47
CA PRO A 290 -2.81 15.15 8.93
C PRO A 290 -3.30 15.01 7.48
N ARG A 291 -2.42 14.50 6.63
CA ARG A 291 -2.71 14.15 5.22
C ARG A 291 -2.80 12.63 5.11
N ILE A 292 -3.73 12.11 4.32
CA ILE A 292 -3.82 10.67 4.05
C ILE A 292 -2.59 10.24 3.25
N ILE A 293 -2.02 9.10 3.62
CA ILE A 293 -1.00 8.43 2.83
C ILE A 293 -1.70 7.53 1.83
N GLU A 294 -1.79 8.01 0.60
CA GLU A 294 -2.40 7.25 -0.48
C GLU A 294 -1.54 6.04 -0.82
N THR A 295 -2.20 4.94 -1.18
CA THR A 295 -1.54 3.70 -1.60
C THR A 295 -2.18 3.20 -2.88
N LYS A 296 -1.36 2.64 -3.78
CA LYS A 296 -1.78 2.13 -5.09
C LYS A 296 -2.62 0.86 -5.00
N ASN A 297 -2.56 0.12 -3.89
CA ASN A 297 -3.36 -1.08 -3.75
C ASN A 297 -4.78 -0.78 -3.24
N GLY A 298 -5.74 -1.53 -3.79
CA GLY A 298 -7.11 -1.53 -3.32
C GLY A 298 -7.22 -2.05 -1.88
N ILE A 299 -8.35 -1.76 -1.23
CA ILE A 299 -8.68 -2.27 0.10
C ILE A 299 -8.68 -3.81 0.04
N ASN A 300 -8.09 -4.47 1.05
CA ASN A 300 -8.09 -5.92 1.15
C ASN A 300 -7.46 -6.66 -0.06
N THR A 301 -6.44 -6.05 -0.69
CA THR A 301 -5.72 -6.65 -1.82
C THR A 301 -4.24 -6.90 -1.48
N SER A 302 -3.46 -7.44 -2.43
CA SER A 302 -2.01 -7.55 -2.22
C SER A 302 -1.37 -6.18 -2.13
N ALA A 303 -0.63 -5.91 -1.06
CA ALA A 303 0.09 -4.66 -0.90
C ALA A 303 1.26 -4.57 -1.88
N VAL A 304 1.53 -3.35 -2.35
CA VAL A 304 2.67 -3.06 -3.21
C VAL A 304 3.64 -2.18 -2.42
N SER A 305 4.94 -2.44 -2.55
CA SER A 305 5.97 -1.55 -2.01
C SER A 305 5.98 -0.25 -2.82
N GLU A 306 5.95 0.88 -2.13
CA GLU A 306 5.84 2.19 -2.75
C GLU A 306 6.88 3.15 -2.15
N VAL A 307 7.53 3.92 -3.03
CA VAL A 307 8.28 5.11 -2.62
C VAL A 307 7.36 6.31 -2.80
N VAL A 308 7.06 6.99 -1.70
CA VAL A 308 6.16 8.14 -1.67
C VAL A 308 6.92 9.38 -1.20
N SER A 309 6.51 10.55 -1.68
CA SER A 309 7.17 11.83 -1.40
C SER A 309 6.14 12.89 -1.05
N TYR A 310 6.43 13.67 0.00
CA TYR A 310 5.56 14.73 0.49
C TYR A 310 6.35 16.03 0.63
N PRO A 311 5.97 17.09 -0.11
CA PRO A 311 6.30 18.46 0.24
C PRO A 311 5.96 18.78 1.70
N ALA A 312 6.92 19.39 2.39
CA ALA A 312 6.71 19.86 3.77
C ALA A 312 7.21 21.31 3.92
N PRO A 313 6.60 22.29 3.22
CA PRO A 313 7.02 23.70 3.27
C PRO A 313 6.98 24.28 4.69
N GLU A 314 6.12 23.78 5.58
CA GLU A 314 6.04 24.17 6.99
C GLU A 314 7.33 23.88 7.78
N LEU A 315 8.16 22.95 7.29
CA LEU A 315 9.43 22.60 7.91
C LEU A 315 10.59 23.50 7.48
N ALA A 316 10.39 24.36 6.47
CA ALA A 316 11.45 25.21 5.95
C ALA A 316 12.05 26.10 7.05
N ASN A 317 13.38 26.09 7.12
CA ASN A 317 14.19 26.86 8.09
C ASN A 317 13.90 26.57 9.58
N LYS A 318 13.19 25.48 9.93
CA LYS A 318 12.90 25.13 11.33
C LYS A 318 14.05 24.35 11.97
N GLN A 319 14.31 24.62 13.25
CA GLN A 319 15.39 23.95 13.99
C GLN A 319 14.98 22.57 14.53
N ASN A 320 13.68 22.35 14.77
CA ASN A 320 13.11 21.12 15.32
C ASN A 320 11.96 20.64 14.44
N CYS A 321 12.30 20.19 13.24
CA CYS A 321 11.38 19.50 12.35
C CYS A 321 11.11 18.09 12.87
N ARG A 322 9.87 17.63 12.75
CA ARG A 322 9.56 16.19 12.88
C ARG A 322 8.51 15.76 11.88
N VAL A 323 8.51 14.47 11.56
CA VAL A 323 7.42 13.81 10.85
C VAL A 323 6.74 12.82 11.80
N ARG A 324 5.42 12.70 11.66
CA ARG A 324 4.60 11.70 12.35
C ARG A 324 3.84 10.89 11.31
N PHE A 325 3.95 9.58 11.45
CA PHE A 325 3.15 8.60 10.74
C PHE A 325 2.10 8.05 11.70
N SER A 326 0.82 8.23 11.39
CA SER A 326 -0.28 7.79 12.24
C SER A 326 -1.09 6.73 11.51
N VAL A 327 -1.45 5.65 12.19
CA VAL A 327 -2.35 4.63 11.67
C VAL A 327 -3.55 4.56 12.60
N SER A 328 -4.75 4.71 12.03
CA SER A 328 -6.01 4.50 12.72
C SER A 328 -6.89 3.59 11.87
N GLY A 329 -7.08 2.36 12.34
CA GLY A 329 -7.75 1.31 11.58
C GLY A 329 -7.98 0.05 12.39
N ASP A 330 -8.41 -1.02 11.76
CA ASP A 330 -8.77 -2.27 12.43
C ASP A 330 -7.98 -3.50 11.99
N PHE A 331 -7.42 -3.51 10.78
CA PHE A 331 -6.82 -4.73 10.21
C PHE A 331 -5.66 -4.46 9.26
N TYR A 332 -4.81 -5.49 9.10
CA TYR A 332 -3.56 -5.52 8.32
C TYR A 332 -2.40 -4.74 8.94
N TYR A 333 -1.69 -3.92 8.16
CA TYR A 333 -0.37 -3.44 8.55
C TYR A 333 0.05 -2.19 7.78
N PHE A 334 1.01 -1.49 8.36
CA PHE A 334 1.75 -0.42 7.72
C PHE A 334 3.23 -0.53 8.07
N LEU A 335 4.07 -0.65 7.05
CA LEU A 335 5.51 -0.65 7.20
C LEU A 335 6.10 0.62 6.59
N LEU A 336 7.20 1.07 7.20
CA LEU A 336 7.98 2.24 6.81
C LEU A 336 9.46 1.88 6.82
N ASP A 337 10.17 2.31 5.79
CA ASP A 337 11.63 2.26 5.76
C ASP A 337 12.18 3.41 4.90
N ASP A 338 13.48 3.67 4.99
CA ASP A 338 14.17 4.69 4.20
C ASP A 338 13.54 6.10 4.32
N VAL A 339 13.15 6.54 5.53
CA VAL A 339 12.61 7.90 5.74
C VAL A 339 13.72 8.94 5.61
N ILE A 340 13.72 9.68 4.49
CA ILE A 340 14.73 10.68 4.15
C ILE A 340 14.13 12.09 4.06
N PHE A 341 14.95 13.09 4.39
CA PHE A 341 14.63 14.50 4.16
C PHE A 341 15.66 15.10 3.21
N SER A 342 15.17 15.82 2.19
CA SER A 342 16.00 16.51 1.21
C SER A 342 15.59 17.97 1.07
N ASP A 343 16.51 18.82 0.63
CA ASP A 343 16.23 20.20 0.22
C ASP A 343 16.15 20.27 -1.30
N LYS A 344 15.03 19.76 -1.81
CA LYS A 344 14.82 19.50 -3.23
C LYS A 344 13.60 20.27 -3.71
N LYS A 345 13.83 21.13 -4.69
CA LYS A 345 12.75 21.84 -5.39
C LYS A 345 11.99 20.84 -6.27
N ILE A 346 10.69 20.70 -6.05
CA ILE A 346 9.78 19.91 -6.89
C ILE A 346 8.67 20.81 -7.41
N VAL A 347 8.49 20.78 -8.72
CA VAL A 347 7.32 21.31 -9.41
C VAL A 347 6.62 20.10 -10.02
N ASP A 348 5.37 19.89 -9.62
CA ASP A 348 4.53 18.77 -10.06
C ASP A 348 3.11 19.31 -10.16
N ILE A 349 2.66 19.55 -11.39
CA ILE A 349 1.37 20.15 -11.68
C ILE A 349 0.47 19.11 -12.32
N ARG A 350 -0.74 18.94 -11.80
CA ARG A 350 -1.68 17.93 -12.29
C ARG A 350 -3.01 18.51 -12.71
N VAL A 351 -3.69 17.77 -13.57
CA VAL A 351 -5.14 17.93 -13.76
C VAL A 351 -5.83 17.02 -12.76
N ASN A 352 -6.82 17.54 -12.04
CA ASN A 352 -7.52 16.75 -11.03
C ASN A 352 -8.59 15.86 -11.67
N THR A 353 -8.55 14.57 -11.33
CA THR A 353 -9.42 13.53 -11.94
C THR A 353 -10.84 13.53 -11.39
N ASN A 354 -11.06 14.20 -10.25
CA ASN A 354 -12.36 14.27 -9.59
C ASN A 354 -13.23 15.44 -10.07
N TRP A 355 -12.66 16.43 -10.76
CA TRP A 355 -13.42 17.60 -11.23
C TRP A 355 -12.86 18.23 -12.51
N TYR A 356 -13.48 17.88 -13.64
CA TYR A 356 -13.26 18.53 -14.93
C TYR A 356 -14.52 18.45 -15.79
N ALA A 357 -14.73 19.46 -16.63
CA ALA A 357 -15.86 19.53 -17.55
C ALA A 357 -15.60 18.68 -18.79
N VAL A 358 -16.57 17.85 -19.15
CA VAL A 358 -16.57 17.05 -20.38
C VAL A 358 -17.68 17.52 -21.32
N SER A 359 -17.83 16.85 -22.48
CA SER A 359 -18.98 17.09 -23.35
C SER A 359 -20.31 16.99 -22.55
N PRO A 360 -21.25 17.95 -22.69
CA PRO A 360 -22.52 17.94 -21.95
C PRO A 360 -23.36 16.66 -22.13
N SER A 361 -23.14 15.95 -23.24
CA SER A 361 -23.69 14.63 -23.48
C SER A 361 -22.61 13.72 -24.05
N LEU A 362 -22.66 12.45 -23.65
CA LEU A 362 -21.77 11.43 -24.19
C LEU A 362 -22.04 11.20 -25.69
N ARG A 363 -23.31 11.22 -26.11
CA ARG A 363 -23.75 11.09 -27.50
C ARG A 363 -24.66 12.25 -27.86
N VAL A 364 -24.36 12.94 -28.96
CA VAL A 364 -25.17 14.05 -29.48
C VAL A 364 -25.42 13.84 -30.98
N PRO A 365 -26.67 13.98 -31.47
CA PRO A 365 -26.94 13.97 -32.91
C PRO A 365 -26.19 15.08 -33.63
N LYS A 366 -25.69 14.82 -34.84
CA LYS A 366 -24.94 15.79 -35.66
C LYS A 366 -25.67 17.12 -35.85
N ASP A 367 -26.99 17.09 -35.98
CA ASP A 367 -27.81 18.29 -36.16
C ASP A 367 -28.07 19.06 -34.85
N GLN A 368 -27.69 18.48 -33.71
CA GLN A 368 -27.86 19.04 -32.36
C GLN A 368 -26.54 19.45 -31.70
N VAL A 369 -25.43 19.36 -32.43
CA VAL A 369 -24.12 19.79 -31.92
C VAL A 369 -24.17 21.23 -31.43
N SER A 370 -23.68 21.43 -30.21
CA SER A 370 -23.56 22.70 -29.51
C SER A 370 -22.15 22.89 -28.96
N GLU A 371 -21.93 24.07 -28.39
CA GLU A 371 -20.72 24.42 -27.70
C GLU A 371 -20.49 23.52 -26.47
N ILE A 372 -19.24 23.13 -26.25
CA ILE A 372 -18.73 22.43 -25.07
C ILE A 372 -17.98 23.47 -24.22
N PRO A 373 -18.53 23.88 -23.05
CA PRO A 373 -17.79 24.63 -22.05
C PRO A 373 -16.68 23.78 -21.43
N LEU A 374 -15.54 24.41 -21.12
CA LEU A 374 -14.35 23.71 -20.63
C LEU A 374 -13.85 24.31 -19.33
N LEU A 375 -13.41 23.42 -18.45
CA LEU A 375 -12.95 23.70 -17.09
C LEU A 375 -12.22 22.44 -16.60
N ALA A 376 -11.11 22.59 -15.90
CA ALA A 376 -10.61 21.55 -15.01
C ALA A 376 -10.01 22.20 -13.77
N ASP A 377 -10.17 21.55 -12.63
CA ASP A 377 -9.40 21.90 -11.45
C ASP A 377 -7.98 21.39 -11.63
N ILE A 378 -7.02 22.21 -11.22
CA ILE A 378 -5.59 21.91 -11.33
C ILE A 378 -4.91 22.15 -10.00
N GLU A 379 -3.87 21.38 -9.73
CA GLU A 379 -3.16 21.44 -8.47
C GLU A 379 -1.66 21.39 -8.73
N ASN A 380 -0.90 22.16 -7.97
CA ASN A 380 0.54 21.96 -7.87
C ASN A 380 0.82 21.19 -6.57
N ILE A 381 1.05 19.89 -6.72
CA ILE A 381 1.39 18.99 -5.62
C ILE A 381 2.88 18.99 -5.31
N GLY A 382 3.67 19.83 -5.99
CA GLY A 382 5.07 20.11 -5.68
C GLY A 382 5.24 21.14 -4.55
N ASN A 383 6.48 21.29 -4.07
CA ASN A 383 6.83 22.26 -3.02
C ASN A 383 7.25 23.64 -3.54
N ALA A 384 7.28 23.81 -4.86
CA ALA A 384 7.75 25.04 -5.49
C ALA A 384 6.78 25.56 -6.54
N SER A 385 6.80 26.87 -6.73
CA SER A 385 5.92 27.52 -7.71
C SER A 385 6.24 27.10 -9.14
N ALA A 386 5.18 26.83 -9.91
CA ALA A 386 5.19 26.58 -11.33
C ALA A 386 4.84 27.86 -12.10
N SER A 387 5.82 28.48 -12.74
CA SER A 387 5.60 29.66 -13.59
C SER A 387 5.15 29.24 -15.00
N GLY A 388 4.55 30.17 -15.75
CA GLY A 388 4.14 29.92 -17.14
C GLY A 388 3.18 28.75 -17.31
N THR A 389 2.43 28.38 -16.27
CA THR A 389 1.53 27.23 -16.27
C THR A 389 0.37 27.49 -17.21
N SER A 390 0.06 26.51 -18.06
CA SER A 390 -1.08 26.54 -18.97
C SER A 390 -1.77 25.19 -19.03
N LEU A 391 -3.09 25.21 -19.11
CA LEU A 391 -3.91 24.04 -19.37
C LEU A 391 -4.39 24.12 -20.81
N LYS A 392 -4.07 23.11 -21.64
CA LYS A 392 -4.61 22.99 -22.99
C LYS A 392 -5.68 21.90 -23.04
N VAL A 393 -6.63 22.03 -23.96
CA VAL A 393 -7.54 20.94 -24.36
C VAL A 393 -7.29 20.64 -25.82
N GLU A 394 -6.87 19.42 -26.12
CA GLU A 394 -6.76 18.91 -27.49
C GLU A 394 -7.97 18.06 -27.83
N PHE A 395 -8.68 18.43 -28.90
CA PHE A 395 -9.74 17.62 -29.46
C PHE A 395 -9.22 16.80 -30.62
N LYS A 396 -9.45 15.49 -30.58
CA LYS A 396 -9.04 14.52 -31.60
C LYS A 396 -10.26 13.86 -32.24
N ASN A 397 -10.17 13.60 -33.54
CA ASN A 397 -11.15 12.78 -34.23
C ASN A 397 -10.89 11.27 -34.02
N GLU A 398 -11.76 10.43 -34.58
CA GLU A 398 -11.65 8.97 -34.47
C GLU A 398 -10.33 8.39 -35.01
N ALA A 399 -9.70 9.06 -35.98
CA ALA A 399 -8.39 8.68 -36.50
C ALA A 399 -7.22 9.15 -35.59
N GLY A 400 -7.51 9.74 -34.42
CA GLY A 400 -6.51 10.26 -33.48
C GLY A 400 -5.87 11.59 -33.91
N ASN A 401 -6.37 12.24 -34.96
CA ASN A 401 -5.82 13.50 -35.46
C ASN A 401 -6.34 14.65 -34.60
N VAL A 402 -5.44 15.53 -34.14
CA VAL A 402 -5.83 16.76 -33.43
C VAL A 402 -6.51 17.71 -34.41
N ILE A 403 -7.76 18.06 -34.13
CA ILE A 403 -8.61 18.92 -34.95
C ILE A 403 -8.87 20.29 -34.30
N SER A 404 -8.61 20.43 -33.00
CA SER A 404 -8.64 21.71 -32.30
C SER A 404 -7.78 21.68 -31.05
N THR A 405 -7.24 22.84 -30.69
CA THR A 405 -6.51 23.05 -29.44
C THR A 405 -6.95 24.38 -28.84
N LEU A 406 -7.43 24.34 -27.60
CA LEU A 406 -7.76 25.53 -26.81
C LEU A 406 -6.79 25.61 -25.64
N ILE A 407 -6.41 26.83 -25.23
CA ILE A 407 -5.43 27.05 -24.16
C ILE A 407 -6.00 28.03 -23.14
N ASN A 408 -5.90 27.68 -21.86
CA ASN A 408 -6.17 28.55 -20.73
C ASN A 408 -4.89 28.80 -19.94
N SER A 409 -4.51 30.07 -19.77
CA SER A 409 -3.27 30.44 -19.08
C SER A 409 -3.51 30.59 -17.58
N TYR A 410 -2.68 29.93 -16.76
CA TYR A 410 -2.70 30.02 -15.29
C TYR A 410 -1.57 30.89 -14.75
N GLY A 411 -0.48 31.06 -15.50
CA GLY A 411 0.64 31.90 -15.07
C GLY A 411 1.42 31.24 -13.94
N LEU A 412 1.54 31.92 -12.79
CA LEU A 412 2.22 31.37 -11.62
C LEU A 412 1.23 30.57 -10.76
N VAL A 413 1.51 29.28 -10.55
CA VAL A 413 0.79 28.42 -9.61
C VAL A 413 1.73 28.11 -8.44
N PRO A 414 1.46 28.61 -7.22
CA PRO A 414 2.28 28.32 -6.04
C PRO A 414 2.40 26.80 -5.77
N GLY A 415 3.46 26.38 -5.08
CA GLY A 415 3.54 25.00 -4.57
C GLY A 415 2.49 24.73 -3.49
N ASP A 416 2.09 23.47 -3.33
CA ASP A 416 1.05 23.01 -2.38
C ASP A 416 -0.24 23.82 -2.51
N SER A 417 -0.71 24.02 -3.74
CA SER A 417 -1.88 24.86 -4.02
C SER A 417 -2.82 24.27 -5.05
N LEU A 418 -4.12 24.44 -4.78
CA LEU A 418 -5.24 24.06 -5.64
C LEU A 418 -5.83 25.31 -6.31
N VAL A 419 -6.06 25.24 -7.62
CA VAL A 419 -6.76 26.28 -8.38
C VAL A 419 -8.02 25.69 -9.00
N GLU A 420 -9.15 26.07 -8.43
CA GLU A 420 -10.46 25.54 -8.82
C GLU A 420 -11.23 26.52 -9.70
N ASN A 421 -12.22 25.99 -10.42
CA ASN A 421 -13.32 26.77 -10.99
C ASN A 421 -12.88 27.91 -11.95
N LYS A 422 -11.81 27.70 -12.72
CA LYS A 422 -11.34 28.62 -13.76
C LYS A 422 -11.74 28.16 -15.18
N PRO A 423 -12.85 28.66 -15.75
CA PRO A 423 -13.30 28.24 -17.08
C PRO A 423 -12.40 28.76 -18.19
N PHE A 424 -12.41 28.06 -19.32
CA PHE A 424 -11.83 28.56 -20.56
C PHE A 424 -12.67 29.73 -21.08
N ALA A 425 -12.01 30.75 -21.62
CA ALA A 425 -12.70 31.87 -22.28
C ALA A 425 -13.39 31.45 -23.58
N GLN A 426 -12.89 30.39 -24.22
CA GLN A 426 -13.44 29.83 -25.44
C GLN A 426 -14.11 28.49 -25.14
N THR A 427 -15.22 28.23 -25.84
CA THR A 427 -15.86 26.93 -25.90
C THR A 427 -15.44 26.19 -27.18
N TYR A 428 -15.66 24.88 -27.21
CA TYR A 428 -15.41 24.08 -28.43
C TYR A 428 -16.73 23.57 -29.03
N THR A 429 -16.94 23.78 -30.33
CA THR A 429 -18.07 23.19 -31.06
C THR A 429 -17.54 22.11 -32.01
N PRO A 430 -17.84 20.82 -31.79
CA PRO A 430 -17.33 19.76 -32.65
C PRO A 430 -17.88 19.83 -34.08
N PRO A 431 -17.21 19.22 -35.07
CA PRO A 431 -17.79 19.02 -36.40
C PRO A 431 -19.09 18.22 -36.32
N ALA A 432 -20.08 18.57 -37.13
CA ALA A 432 -21.34 17.82 -37.28
C ALA A 432 -21.15 16.55 -38.14
N VAL A 433 -20.12 15.76 -37.82
CA VAL A 433 -19.74 14.54 -38.54
C VAL A 433 -19.80 13.38 -37.56
N PRO A 434 -20.67 12.36 -37.81
CA PRO A 434 -20.75 11.19 -36.96
C PRO A 434 -19.39 10.51 -36.76
N GLY A 435 -19.11 10.10 -35.53
CA GLY A 435 -17.85 9.48 -35.15
C GLY A 435 -17.53 9.67 -33.68
N ARG A 436 -16.49 8.96 -33.24
CA ARG A 436 -15.88 9.12 -31.91
C ARG A 436 -14.95 10.31 -31.88
N TYR A 437 -14.95 11.04 -30.77
CA TYR A 437 -14.04 12.12 -30.50
C TYR A 437 -13.48 12.00 -29.08
N THR A 438 -12.26 12.51 -28.90
CA THR A 438 -11.58 12.55 -27.60
C THR A 438 -11.20 13.99 -27.30
N GLY A 439 -11.43 14.43 -26.06
CA GLY A 439 -10.85 15.65 -25.51
C GLY A 439 -9.78 15.28 -24.48
N SER A 440 -8.61 15.91 -24.56
CA SER A 440 -7.48 15.68 -23.63
C SER A 440 -7.12 16.98 -22.93
N TYR A 441 -7.40 17.10 -21.63
CA TYR A 441 -6.88 18.18 -20.79
C TYR A 441 -5.42 17.91 -20.46
N ILE A 442 -4.51 18.76 -20.93
CA ILE A 442 -3.07 18.57 -20.74
C ILE A 442 -2.51 19.82 -20.08
N ILE A 443 -2.01 19.71 -18.85
CA ILE A 443 -1.36 20.81 -18.14
C ILE A 443 0.16 20.78 -18.34
N SER A 444 0.77 21.95 -18.42
CA SER A 444 2.22 22.07 -18.57
C SER A 444 2.76 23.35 -17.96
N SER A 445 3.99 23.28 -17.44
CA SER A 445 4.81 24.40 -17.00
C SER A 445 6.26 24.16 -17.47
N PRO A 446 6.99 25.20 -17.91
CA PRO A 446 8.42 25.09 -18.19
C PRO A 446 9.28 24.76 -16.96
N ASP A 447 8.75 24.96 -15.75
CA ASP A 447 9.48 24.68 -14.51
C ASP A 447 9.37 23.21 -14.07
N GLU A 448 8.46 22.45 -14.68
CA GLU A 448 8.24 21.04 -14.38
C GLU A 448 9.22 20.14 -15.14
N THR A 449 9.77 19.15 -14.43
CA THR A 449 10.78 18.23 -14.98
C THR A 449 10.17 16.93 -15.49
N THR A 450 10.84 16.27 -16.43
CA THR A 450 10.45 14.93 -16.88
C THR A 450 10.43 13.95 -15.70
N GLY A 451 9.30 13.26 -15.51
CA GLY A 451 9.11 12.26 -14.44
C GLY A 451 8.06 12.66 -13.41
N THR A 452 7.88 13.95 -13.10
CA THR A 452 6.75 14.43 -12.29
C THR A 452 5.50 14.62 -13.15
N ASN A 453 5.68 14.90 -14.44
CA ASN A 453 4.62 15.18 -15.41
C ASN A 453 3.72 13.99 -15.82
N THR A 454 3.65 12.92 -15.02
CA THR A 454 2.90 11.68 -15.35
C THR A 454 1.40 11.75 -15.08
N ASN A 455 0.97 12.76 -14.33
CA ASN A 455 -0.40 13.02 -13.88
C ASN A 455 -0.98 14.29 -14.56
N ASN A 456 -0.39 14.72 -15.67
CA ASN A 456 -0.70 16.00 -16.32
C ASN A 456 -1.82 15.91 -17.36
N ASN A 457 -2.34 14.72 -17.64
CA ASN A 457 -3.35 14.51 -18.67
C ASN A 457 -4.61 13.87 -18.09
N GLU A 458 -5.76 14.42 -18.44
CA GLU A 458 -7.06 13.77 -18.25
C GLU A 458 -7.86 13.76 -19.54
N ASP A 459 -8.27 12.55 -19.94
CA ASP A 459 -8.97 12.31 -21.20
C ASP A 459 -10.46 12.08 -20.95
N PHE A 460 -11.29 12.58 -21.87
CA PHE A 460 -12.70 12.24 -21.97
C PHE A 460 -13.07 11.95 -23.41
N GLU A 461 -14.17 11.23 -23.58
CA GLU A 461 -14.67 10.90 -24.91
C GLU A 461 -16.14 11.26 -25.08
N PHE A 462 -16.52 11.51 -26.33
CA PHE A 462 -17.88 11.78 -26.73
C PHE A 462 -18.09 11.39 -28.19
N TYR A 463 -19.36 11.33 -28.59
CA TYR A 463 -19.79 10.82 -29.86
C TYR A 463 -20.73 11.79 -30.55
N ILE A 464 -20.41 12.07 -31.80
CA ILE A 464 -21.40 12.64 -32.72
C ILE A 464 -22.10 11.45 -33.38
N THR A 465 -23.43 11.43 -33.30
CA THR A 465 -24.24 10.35 -33.86
C THR A 465 -25.12 10.88 -35.00
N ASP A 466 -25.75 10.00 -35.75
CA ASP A 466 -26.73 10.45 -36.74
C ASP A 466 -28.00 11.01 -36.08
N LYS A 467 -28.55 10.34 -35.06
CA LYS A 467 -29.89 10.64 -34.51
C LYS A 467 -30.06 10.35 -33.00
N THR A 468 -29.00 9.99 -32.28
CA THR A 468 -29.10 9.46 -30.92
C THR A 468 -28.46 10.37 -29.88
N PHE A 469 -29.24 10.76 -28.87
CA PHE A 469 -28.74 11.33 -27.63
C PHE A 469 -28.42 10.22 -26.61
N GLY A 470 -27.45 10.47 -25.73
CA GLY A 470 -27.17 9.61 -24.58
C GLY A 470 -26.15 10.23 -23.64
N ASN A 471 -26.35 10.11 -22.33
CA ASN A 471 -25.43 10.63 -21.31
C ASN A 471 -24.62 9.52 -20.61
N ILE A 472 -24.97 8.26 -20.85
CA ILE A 472 -24.34 7.10 -20.23
C ILE A 472 -24.01 6.05 -21.29
N TRP A 473 -23.03 5.20 -20.98
CA TRP A 473 -22.74 4.02 -21.77
C TRP A 473 -23.80 2.94 -21.53
N PRO A 474 -24.23 2.20 -22.56
CA PRO A 474 -24.95 0.95 -22.34
C PRO A 474 -24.04 -0.03 -21.60
N GLU A 475 -24.57 -0.75 -20.62
CA GLU A 475 -23.84 -1.78 -19.86
C GLU A 475 -23.19 -2.81 -20.81
N SER A 476 -23.88 -3.13 -21.91
CA SER A 476 -23.37 -4.02 -22.96
C SER A 476 -22.13 -3.50 -23.69
N GLU A 477 -21.85 -2.19 -23.67
CA GLU A 477 -20.69 -1.59 -24.34
C GLU A 477 -19.45 -1.54 -23.44
N ILE A 478 -19.62 -1.53 -22.12
CA ILE A 478 -18.50 -1.39 -21.16
C ILE A 478 -18.33 -2.59 -20.23
N GLY A 479 -19.31 -3.51 -20.19
CA GLY A 479 -19.29 -4.70 -19.34
C GLY A 479 -19.42 -4.42 -17.83
N VAL A 480 -20.01 -3.28 -17.44
CA VAL A 480 -20.21 -2.88 -16.03
C VAL A 480 -21.69 -2.57 -15.81
N ALA A 481 -22.24 -3.02 -14.68
CA ALA A 481 -23.61 -2.75 -14.25
C ALA A 481 -23.66 -1.42 -13.48
N TYR A 482 -24.06 -0.33 -14.14
CA TYR A 482 -24.04 1.01 -13.54
C TYR A 482 -25.02 1.19 -12.37
N MET A 483 -26.01 0.30 -12.26
CA MET A 483 -27.08 0.36 -11.26
C MET A 483 -26.96 -0.77 -10.22
N GLU A 484 -25.80 -1.44 -10.13
CA GLU A 484 -25.56 -2.56 -9.19
C GLU A 484 -25.84 -2.16 -7.73
N ASP A 485 -25.38 -0.99 -7.29
CA ASP A 485 -25.60 -0.48 -5.92
C ASP A 485 -27.08 -0.19 -5.59
N ILE A 486 -27.91 0.01 -6.62
CA ILE A 486 -29.37 0.17 -6.45
C ILE A 486 -30.04 -1.19 -6.27
N ALA A 487 -29.39 -2.28 -6.73
CA ALA A 487 -29.81 -3.65 -6.55
C ALA A 487 -29.24 -4.30 -5.26
N ASP A 488 -28.27 -3.67 -4.60
CA ASP A 488 -27.53 -4.30 -3.50
C ASP A 488 -28.22 -4.13 -2.13
N SER A 489 -28.63 -5.25 -1.55
CA SER A 489 -29.52 -5.33 -0.38
C SER A 489 -28.93 -4.83 0.96
N TRP A 490 -27.65 -4.45 1.00
CA TRP A 490 -26.92 -4.12 2.23
C TRP A 490 -27.01 -2.64 2.64
N VAL A 491 -27.44 -1.76 1.73
CA VAL A 491 -27.56 -0.30 1.97
C VAL A 491 -28.99 0.09 2.36
N ILE A 492 -29.99 -0.69 1.94
CA ILE A 492 -31.41 -0.40 2.18
C ILE A 492 -32.08 -1.64 2.79
N ASN A 493 -32.28 -1.61 4.10
CA ASN A 493 -32.91 -2.70 4.88
C ASN A 493 -34.38 -3.01 4.50
N ASP A 494 -34.96 -2.23 3.59
CA ASP A 494 -36.33 -2.38 3.10
C ASP A 494 -36.28 -2.18 1.58
N ILE A 495 -36.27 -3.27 0.83
CA ILE A 495 -36.35 -3.29 -0.64
C ILE A 495 -37.58 -2.49 -1.09
N THR A 496 -37.41 -1.19 -1.30
CA THR A 496 -38.42 -0.34 -1.92
C THR A 496 -38.62 -0.85 -3.33
N LYS A 497 -39.80 -1.44 -3.60
CA LYS A 497 -40.18 -2.08 -4.87
C LYS A 497 -40.32 -1.12 -6.06
N TYR A 498 -39.85 0.13 -5.94
CA TYR A 498 -40.04 1.20 -6.92
C TYR A 498 -38.78 2.06 -7.00
N TYR A 499 -38.27 2.23 -8.22
CA TYR A 499 -37.16 3.10 -8.54
C TYR A 499 -37.52 3.99 -9.72
N SER A 500 -37.04 5.23 -9.68
CA SER A 500 -37.12 6.17 -10.80
C SER A 500 -35.72 6.67 -11.11
N ALA A 501 -35.32 6.55 -12.37
CA ALA A 501 -34.09 7.12 -12.89
C ALA A 501 -34.41 8.01 -14.09
N GLY A 502 -33.60 9.03 -14.33
CA GLY A 502 -33.86 10.00 -15.39
C GLY A 502 -32.57 10.61 -15.92
N ASN A 503 -32.65 11.13 -17.14
CA ASN A 503 -31.59 11.88 -17.78
C ASN A 503 -32.17 13.19 -18.32
N VAL A 504 -31.33 14.23 -18.34
CA VAL A 504 -31.68 15.53 -18.92
C VAL A 504 -30.81 15.74 -20.16
N TYR A 505 -31.44 16.14 -21.26
CA TYR A 505 -30.77 16.48 -22.51
C TYR A 505 -31.02 17.94 -22.84
N TYR A 506 -29.93 18.70 -23.00
CA TYR A 506 -30.02 20.09 -23.45
C TYR A 506 -30.05 20.15 -24.98
N VAL A 507 -31.20 20.51 -25.56
CA VAL A 507 -31.46 20.44 -27.00
C VAL A 507 -31.64 21.85 -27.59
N LYS A 508 -30.54 22.52 -27.91
CA LYS A 508 -30.53 23.92 -28.39
C LYS A 508 -31.21 24.11 -29.76
N LYS A 509 -31.17 23.09 -30.62
CA LYS A 509 -31.69 23.13 -32.01
C LYS A 509 -32.88 22.18 -32.20
N GLY A 510 -33.72 22.03 -31.17
CA GLY A 510 -34.81 21.04 -31.14
C GLY A 510 -36.05 21.39 -31.95
N THR A 511 -36.21 22.64 -32.41
CA THR A 511 -37.41 23.06 -33.16
C THR A 511 -37.61 22.21 -34.42
N GLY A 512 -38.78 21.59 -34.55
CA GLY A 512 -39.11 20.72 -35.68
C GLY A 512 -38.60 19.28 -35.56
N TYR A 513 -37.89 18.95 -34.49
CA TYR A 513 -37.50 17.57 -34.17
C TYR A 513 -38.51 16.91 -33.23
N THR A 514 -38.59 15.58 -33.30
CA THR A 514 -39.42 14.75 -32.42
C THR A 514 -38.59 13.62 -31.83
N VAL A 515 -38.91 13.20 -30.61
CA VAL A 515 -38.37 11.96 -30.03
C VAL A 515 -39.23 10.81 -30.52
N SER A 516 -38.64 9.92 -31.32
CA SER A 516 -39.35 8.74 -31.86
C SER A 516 -39.24 7.52 -30.95
N ASN A 517 -38.12 7.37 -30.22
CA ASN A 517 -37.86 6.22 -29.37
C ASN A 517 -37.07 6.64 -28.12
N VAL A 518 -37.33 5.97 -27.01
CA VAL A 518 -36.52 5.98 -25.79
C VAL A 518 -36.02 4.55 -25.58
N ARG A 519 -34.75 4.39 -25.22
CA ARG A 519 -34.15 3.08 -24.92
C ARG A 519 -33.60 3.08 -23.49
N PHE A 520 -33.96 2.06 -22.74
CA PHE A 520 -33.41 1.71 -21.43
C PHE A 520 -33.28 0.18 -21.37
N GLY A 521 -32.48 -0.33 -20.42
CA GLY A 521 -32.26 -1.76 -20.20
C GLY A 521 -32.58 -2.15 -18.76
N LEU A 522 -32.96 -3.41 -18.57
CA LEU A 522 -33.08 -4.07 -17.26
C LEU A 522 -32.28 -5.38 -17.37
N ASP A 523 -31.50 -5.72 -16.34
CA ASP A 523 -30.67 -6.93 -16.34
C ASP A 523 -31.52 -8.20 -16.15
N ASN A 524 -32.62 -8.10 -15.39
CA ASN A 524 -33.53 -9.22 -15.17
C ASN A 524 -34.05 -9.80 -16.50
N THR A 525 -33.83 -11.09 -16.69
CA THR A 525 -34.51 -11.88 -17.71
C THR A 525 -36.01 -11.92 -17.44
N LYS A 526 -36.79 -12.17 -18.49
CA LYS A 526 -38.25 -12.32 -18.35
C LYS A 526 -38.65 -13.40 -17.34
N ALA A 527 -37.80 -14.40 -17.11
CA ALA A 527 -38.05 -15.48 -16.15
C ALA A 527 -37.83 -15.05 -14.68
N GLU A 528 -37.10 -13.96 -14.45
CA GLU A 528 -36.77 -13.43 -13.12
C GLU A 528 -37.74 -12.35 -12.65
N VAL A 529 -38.68 -11.92 -13.51
CA VAL A 529 -39.72 -10.95 -13.17
C VAL A 529 -40.97 -11.68 -12.66
N ASP A 530 -41.06 -11.83 -11.35
CA ASP A 530 -42.17 -12.53 -10.68
C ASP A 530 -43.40 -11.59 -10.54
N GLY A 531 -44.39 -11.74 -11.42
CA GLY A 531 -45.69 -11.04 -11.34
C GLY A 531 -45.93 -9.92 -12.38
N THR A 532 -46.78 -8.95 -12.03
CA THR A 532 -47.16 -7.80 -12.87
C THR A 532 -46.37 -6.55 -12.48
N GLY A 533 -45.26 -6.30 -13.17
CA GLY A 533 -44.54 -5.02 -13.10
C GLY A 533 -44.94 -4.09 -14.24
N TYR A 534 -44.89 -2.79 -14.00
CA TYR A 534 -45.07 -1.77 -15.05
C TYR A 534 -43.76 -1.00 -15.20
N VAL A 535 -43.37 -0.73 -16.44
CA VAL A 535 -42.33 0.25 -16.73
C VAL A 535 -43.00 1.46 -17.37
N PHE A 536 -42.83 2.60 -16.72
CA PHE A 536 -43.30 3.89 -17.23
C PHE A 536 -42.10 4.64 -17.80
N ALA A 537 -42.25 5.17 -19.01
CA ALA A 537 -41.28 6.04 -19.65
C ALA A 537 -41.95 7.38 -19.92
N ASP A 538 -41.71 8.34 -19.03
CA ASP A 538 -42.24 9.69 -19.16
C ASP A 538 -41.21 10.61 -19.81
N LEU A 539 -41.64 11.34 -20.83
CA LEU A 539 -40.83 12.35 -21.51
C LEU A 539 -41.42 13.72 -21.25
N TYR A 540 -40.61 14.60 -20.66
CA TYR A 540 -40.98 15.98 -20.37
C TYR A 540 -40.17 16.92 -21.27
N GLU A 541 -40.85 17.87 -21.91
CA GLU A 541 -40.22 19.00 -22.59
C GLU A 541 -40.30 20.21 -21.65
N LEU A 542 -39.15 20.68 -21.18
CA LEU A 542 -39.05 21.95 -20.46
C LEU A 542 -38.59 23.05 -21.43
N LYS A 543 -39.49 23.97 -21.76
CA LYS A 543 -39.16 25.18 -22.53
C LYS A 543 -38.74 26.27 -21.55
N ILE A 544 -37.48 26.68 -21.64
CA ILE A 544 -36.89 27.76 -20.82
C ILE A 544 -36.87 29.05 -21.64
#